data_AF-A0A554JBZ2-F1
#
_entry.id   AF-A0A554JBZ2-F1
#
_cell.length_a   1.000
_cell.length_b   1.000
_cell.length_c   1.000
_cell.angle_alpha   90.00
_cell.angle_beta   90.00
_cell.angle_gamma   90.00
#
_symmetry.space_group_name_H-M   'P 1'
#
loop_
_entity.id
_entity.type
_entity.pdbx_description
1 polymer ?
#
loop_
_entity_poly.entity_id
_entity_poly.type
_entity_poly.pdbx_seq_one_letter_code
_entity_poly.pdbx_strand_id
1 'polypeptide(L)'
;MNKIKLLIVGLVIINVILFTVVYLNRDREAGTAPTPQPNSVQYLNVVSTSPAFNLLSEISSGTPIVINFDMELDPSAVVIQTHPIVETSILVTGYNLTIKPKTYWPTDQEIEVKLLITRGINGSQMMNPYKFVIKSPKPTF
;
A
#
# COMPACT_ATOMS: atom_id res chain seq x y z
N MET A 1 54.74 42.18 -44.39
CA MET A 1 53.72 41.13 -44.67
C MET A 1 53.71 39.96 -43.66
N ASN A 2 54.81 39.66 -42.96
CA ASN A 2 54.89 38.50 -42.04
C ASN A 2 54.19 38.68 -40.67
N LYS A 3 54.10 39.91 -40.14
CA LYS A 3 53.53 40.16 -38.80
C LYS A 3 52.02 39.87 -38.73
N ILE A 4 51.27 40.18 -39.79
CA ILE A 4 49.82 39.94 -39.87
C ILE A 4 49.52 38.43 -39.96
N LYS A 5 50.31 37.68 -40.75
CA LYS A 5 50.18 36.22 -40.83
C LYS A 5 50.47 35.54 -39.49
N LEU A 6 51.48 36.01 -38.76
CA LEU A 6 51.81 35.48 -37.43
C LEU A 6 50.67 35.71 -36.42
N LEU A 7 50.02 36.87 -36.49
CA LEU A 7 48.91 37.23 -35.60
C LEU A 7 47.65 36.39 -35.89
N ILE A 8 47.36 36.11 -37.17
CA ILE A 8 46.26 35.23 -37.57
C ILE A 8 46.51 33.80 -37.09
N VAL A 9 47.73 33.28 -37.26
CA VAL A 9 48.08 31.93 -36.79
C VAL A 9 47.95 31.81 -35.27
N GLY A 10 48.39 32.84 -34.52
CA GLY A 10 48.23 32.88 -33.06
C GLY A 10 46.77 32.84 -32.62
N LEU A 11 45.89 33.60 -33.29
CA LEU A 11 44.45 33.62 -33.00
C LEU A 11 43.78 32.27 -33.27
N VAL A 12 44.18 31.57 -34.34
CA VAL A 12 43.65 30.24 -34.66
C VAL A 12 44.06 29.23 -33.59
N ILE A 13 45.33 29.24 -33.17
CA ILE A 13 45.83 28.33 -32.12
C ILE A 13 45.09 28.54 -30.80
N ILE A 14 44.89 29.80 -30.40
CA ILE A 14 44.16 30.14 -29.16
C ILE A 14 42.71 29.63 -29.22
N ASN A 15 42.02 29.79 -30.35
CA ASN A 15 40.66 29.29 -30.52
C ASN A 15 40.59 27.77 -30.45
N VAL A 16 41.55 27.04 -31.04
CA VAL A 16 41.60 25.58 -30.98
C VAL A 16 41.84 25.09 -29.55
N ILE A 17 42.73 25.74 -28.79
CA ILE A 17 42.98 25.40 -27.38
C ILE A 17 41.73 25.64 -26.54
N LEU A 18 41.08 26.81 -26.69
CA LEU A 18 39.84 27.11 -25.97
C LEU A 18 38.73 26.11 -26.28
N PHE A 19 38.55 25.76 -27.56
CA PHE A 19 37.54 24.78 -27.96
C PHE A 19 37.83 23.40 -27.36
N THR A 20 39.10 22.97 -27.34
CA THR A 20 39.50 21.68 -26.78
C THR A 20 39.28 21.62 -25.26
N VAL A 21 39.60 22.70 -24.53
CA VAL A 21 39.38 22.77 -23.08
C VAL A 21 37.88 22.73 -22.75
N VAL A 22 37.06 23.47 -23.49
CA VAL A 22 35.60 23.47 -23.31
C VAL A 22 35.02 22.10 -23.65
N TYR A 23 35.49 21.48 -24.73
CA TYR A 23 35.01 20.17 -25.16
C TYR A 23 35.38 19.06 -24.15
N LEU A 24 36.63 19.04 -23.67
CA LEU A 24 37.10 18.06 -22.69
C LEU A 24 36.46 18.22 -21.30
N ASN A 25 36.07 19.43 -20.92
CA ASN A 25 35.42 19.66 -19.62
C ASN A 25 33.91 19.38 -19.64
N ARG A 26 33.28 19.28 -20.82
CA ARG A 26 31.83 19.04 -20.94
C ARG A 26 31.40 17.64 -20.47
N ASP A 27 32.27 16.65 -20.60
CA ASP A 27 31.96 15.26 -20.24
C ASP A 27 32.14 14.96 -18.74
N ARG A 28 32.69 15.91 -17.96
CA ARG A 28 32.98 15.71 -16.53
C ARG A 28 31.83 16.03 -15.58
N GLU A 29 30.77 16.70 -16.03
CA GLU A 29 29.68 17.16 -15.15
C GLU A 29 28.35 16.43 -15.32
N ALA A 30 28.22 15.51 -16.27
CA ALA A 30 27.03 14.68 -16.40
C ALA A 30 27.12 13.45 -15.48
N GLY A 31 27.25 13.68 -14.17
CA GLY A 31 26.91 12.66 -13.20
C GLY A 31 25.43 12.33 -13.37
N THR A 32 25.11 11.14 -13.89
CA THR A 32 23.73 10.67 -13.98
C THR A 32 23.13 10.73 -12.58
N ALA A 33 22.16 11.63 -12.36
CA ALA A 33 21.38 11.64 -11.13
C ALA A 33 20.83 10.23 -10.91
N PRO A 34 20.90 9.67 -9.69
CA PRO A 34 20.36 8.34 -9.44
C PRO A 34 18.87 8.35 -9.77
N THR A 35 18.46 7.49 -10.71
CA THR A 35 17.06 7.29 -11.02
C THR A 35 16.35 6.84 -9.75
N PRO A 36 15.28 7.51 -9.29
CA PRO A 36 14.54 7.04 -8.12
C PRO A 36 14.00 5.63 -8.41
N GLN A 37 14.48 4.64 -7.65
CA GLN A 37 13.89 3.31 -7.69
C GLN A 37 12.52 3.36 -7.02
N PRO A 38 11.47 2.74 -7.60
CA PRO A 38 10.20 2.59 -6.91
C PRO A 38 10.44 1.83 -5.59
N ASN A 39 9.97 2.38 -4.46
CA ASN A 39 9.91 1.63 -3.22
C ASN A 39 9.06 0.37 -3.46
N SER A 40 9.57 -0.81 -3.10
CA SER A 40 8.79 -2.03 -3.13
C SER A 40 7.58 -1.87 -2.20
N VAL A 41 6.37 -1.79 -2.77
CA VAL A 41 5.14 -1.73 -1.98
C VAL A 41 4.97 -3.09 -1.29
N GLN A 42 4.98 -3.10 0.05
CA GLN A 42 4.66 -4.30 0.80
C GLN A 42 3.14 -4.50 0.82
N TYR A 43 2.72 -5.74 0.57
CA TYR A 43 1.31 -6.10 0.58
C TYR A 43 0.92 -6.64 1.94
N LEU A 44 -0.26 -6.26 2.37
CA LEU A 44 -0.89 -6.76 3.58
C LEU A 44 -1.91 -7.84 3.19
N ASN A 45 -1.75 -9.06 3.71
CA ASN A 45 -2.58 -10.21 3.37
C ASN A 45 -3.36 -10.72 4.58
N VAL A 46 -4.57 -11.20 4.32
CA VAL A 46 -5.35 -11.96 5.31
C VAL A 46 -4.79 -13.39 5.37
N VAL A 47 -4.36 -13.81 6.55
CA VAL A 47 -3.83 -15.15 6.82
C VAL A 47 -4.95 -16.12 7.18
N SER A 48 -5.85 -15.69 8.06
CA SER A 48 -6.93 -16.54 8.55
C SER A 48 -8.07 -15.72 9.13
N THR A 49 -9.21 -16.39 9.31
CA THR A 49 -10.42 -15.78 9.82
C THR A 49 -11.08 -16.72 10.81
N SER A 50 -11.70 -16.17 11.85
CA SER A 50 -12.50 -16.91 12.82
C SER A 50 -13.83 -16.18 13.00
N PRO A 51 -14.95 -16.74 12.53
CA PRO A 51 -15.09 -18.06 11.91
C PRO A 51 -14.36 -18.16 10.56
N ALA A 52 -14.02 -19.39 10.16
CA ALA A 52 -13.40 -19.64 8.87
C ALA A 52 -14.43 -19.45 7.74
N PHE A 53 -14.21 -18.49 6.83
CA PHE A 53 -15.24 -18.11 5.84
C PHE A 53 -15.43 -19.08 4.68
N ASN A 54 -14.50 -20.01 4.49
CA ASN A 54 -14.64 -21.12 3.53
C ASN A 54 -15.71 -22.13 3.97
N LEU A 55 -16.09 -22.12 5.24
CA LEU A 55 -17.16 -22.92 5.80
C LEU A 55 -18.26 -21.92 6.14
N LEU A 56 -19.39 -21.93 5.41
CA LEU A 56 -20.59 -21.14 5.73
C LEU A 56 -21.14 -21.54 7.10
N SER A 57 -20.43 -21.14 8.14
CA SER A 57 -20.57 -21.60 9.51
C SER A 57 -21.64 -20.74 10.14
N GLU A 58 -22.64 -21.40 10.71
CA GLU A 58 -23.64 -20.73 11.53
C GLU A 58 -22.96 -20.23 12.80
N ILE A 59 -23.02 -18.91 13.03
CA ILE A 59 -22.42 -18.29 14.22
C ILE A 59 -23.49 -17.95 15.25
N SER A 60 -23.10 -17.79 16.51
CA SER A 60 -24.01 -17.22 17.52
C SER A 60 -24.19 -15.71 17.30
N SER A 61 -25.28 -15.16 17.82
CA SER A 61 -25.70 -13.76 17.61
C SER A 61 -24.70 -12.74 18.16
N GLY A 62 -23.87 -13.15 19.13
CA GLY A 62 -22.81 -12.33 19.72
C GLY A 62 -21.39 -12.72 19.31
N THR A 63 -21.21 -13.69 18.41
CA THR A 63 -19.88 -14.20 18.04
C THR A 63 -19.07 -13.09 17.36
N PRO A 64 -17.89 -12.72 17.90
CA PRO A 64 -17.01 -11.79 17.21
C PRO A 64 -16.39 -12.45 15.98
N ILE A 65 -16.11 -11.63 14.97
CA ILE A 65 -15.36 -12.01 13.79
C ILE A 65 -13.93 -11.53 13.96
N VAL A 66 -12.97 -12.45 13.85
CA VAL A 66 -11.54 -12.15 13.95
C VAL A 66 -10.89 -12.39 12.59
N ILE A 67 -10.11 -11.43 12.13
CA ILE A 67 -9.33 -11.51 10.89
C ILE A 67 -7.86 -11.32 11.28
N ASN A 68 -7.03 -12.30 10.94
CA ASN A 68 -5.60 -12.28 11.21
C ASN A 68 -4.85 -11.92 9.94
N PHE A 69 -3.86 -11.05 10.06
CA PHE A 69 -3.02 -10.58 8.97
C PHE A 69 -1.59 -11.08 9.11
N ASP A 70 -0.84 -11.02 8.01
CA ASP A 70 0.58 -11.34 7.97
C ASP A 70 1.46 -10.20 8.52
N MET A 71 0.89 -9.01 8.71
CA MET A 71 1.57 -7.83 9.27
C MET A 71 0.69 -7.11 10.29
N GLU A 72 1.35 -6.33 11.16
CA GLU A 72 0.69 -5.53 12.18
C GLU A 72 -0.11 -4.37 11.56
N LEU A 73 -1.35 -4.20 12.02
CA LEU A 73 -2.32 -3.27 11.46
C LEU A 73 -2.23 -1.89 12.11
N ASP A 74 -2.48 -0.85 11.31
CA ASP A 74 -2.74 0.48 11.82
C ASP A 74 -4.24 0.63 12.18
N PRO A 75 -4.60 0.84 13.46
CA PRO A 75 -5.99 0.98 13.89
C PRO A 75 -6.74 2.12 13.21
N SER A 76 -6.04 3.20 12.82
CA SER A 76 -6.65 4.40 12.25
C SER A 76 -7.10 4.25 10.80
N ALA A 77 -6.66 3.19 10.11
CA ALA A 77 -6.88 2.98 8.69
C ALA A 77 -7.92 1.91 8.35
N VAL A 78 -8.55 1.31 9.36
CA VAL A 78 -9.51 0.22 9.17
C VAL A 78 -10.89 0.77 8.84
N VAL A 79 -11.42 0.40 7.67
CA VAL A 79 -12.78 0.75 7.25
C VAL A 79 -13.56 -0.49 6.88
N ILE A 80 -14.69 -0.71 7.55
CA ILE A 80 -15.52 -1.92 7.41
C ILE A 80 -16.93 -1.52 7.03
N GLN A 81 -17.54 -2.33 6.17
CA GLN A 81 -18.94 -2.24 5.80
C GLN A 81 -19.61 -3.61 5.98
N THR A 82 -20.85 -3.61 6.46
CA THR A 82 -21.69 -4.80 6.61
C THR A 82 -22.95 -4.69 5.76
N HIS A 83 -23.44 -5.81 5.25
CA HIS A 83 -24.75 -5.93 4.63
C HIS A 83 -25.49 -7.18 5.17
N PRO A 84 -26.67 -7.03 5.79
CA PRO A 84 -27.35 -5.77 6.12
C PRO A 84 -26.50 -4.88 7.05
N ILE A 85 -26.81 -3.59 7.11
CA ILE A 85 -26.04 -2.64 7.92
C ILE A 85 -26.25 -2.98 9.41
N VAL A 86 -25.15 -3.38 10.06
CA VAL A 86 -25.11 -3.69 11.50
C VAL A 86 -24.10 -2.75 12.15
N GLU A 87 -24.49 -2.16 13.28
CA GLU A 87 -23.59 -1.34 14.06
C GLU A 87 -22.54 -2.22 14.77
N THR A 88 -21.25 -1.98 14.48
CA THR A 88 -20.15 -2.81 14.97
C THR A 88 -19.16 -2.03 15.84
N SER A 89 -18.59 -2.70 16.84
CA SER A 89 -17.38 -2.30 17.53
C SER A 89 -16.17 -2.97 16.87
N ILE A 90 -15.11 -2.20 16.67
CA ILE A 90 -13.88 -2.62 16.00
C ILE A 90 -12.72 -2.50 16.98
N LEU A 91 -11.94 -3.56 17.12
CA LEU A 91 -10.72 -3.58 17.92
C LEU A 91 -9.57 -4.12 17.06
N VAL A 92 -8.47 -3.37 17.02
CA VAL A 92 -7.22 -3.79 16.36
C VAL A 92 -6.18 -4.08 17.43
N THR A 93 -5.52 -5.22 17.35
CA THR A 93 -4.47 -5.63 18.29
C THR A 93 -3.38 -6.37 17.54
N GLY A 94 -2.27 -5.69 17.27
CA GLY A 94 -1.17 -6.24 16.49
C GLY A 94 -1.63 -6.66 15.09
N TYR A 95 -1.58 -7.96 14.84
CA TYR A 95 -1.94 -8.61 13.58
C TYR A 95 -3.44 -8.90 13.44
N ASN A 96 -4.24 -8.61 14.48
CA ASN A 96 -5.61 -9.09 14.57
C ASN A 96 -6.59 -7.92 14.50
N LEU A 97 -7.62 -8.10 13.67
CA LEU A 97 -8.81 -7.25 13.60
C LEU A 97 -10.00 -8.02 14.16
N THR A 98 -10.61 -7.50 15.22
CA THR A 98 -11.83 -8.04 15.83
C THR A 98 -13.02 -7.14 15.52
N ILE A 99 -14.07 -7.72 14.97
CA ILE A 99 -15.33 -7.06 14.60
C ILE A 99 -16.43 -7.71 15.43
N LYS A 100 -17.09 -6.92 16.26
CA LYS A 100 -18.17 -7.40 17.13
C LYS A 100 -19.44 -6.58 16.88
N PRO A 101 -20.63 -7.18 16.78
CA PRO A 101 -21.87 -6.39 16.73
C PRO A 101 -22.04 -5.68 18.08
N LYS A 102 -22.51 -4.42 18.07
CA LYS A 102 -22.79 -3.70 19.32
C LYS A 102 -23.95 -4.33 20.10
N THR A 103 -24.94 -4.84 19.37
CA THR A 103 -26.11 -5.52 19.91
C THR A 103 -26.04 -7.00 19.56
N TYR A 104 -26.48 -7.38 18.36
CA TYR A 104 -26.45 -8.75 17.85
C TYR A 104 -26.31 -8.75 16.33
N TRP A 105 -25.79 -9.84 15.78
CA TRP A 105 -25.94 -10.14 14.35
C TRP A 105 -27.43 -10.38 14.02
N PRO A 106 -27.91 -9.93 12.84
CA PRO A 106 -29.26 -10.24 12.37
C PRO A 106 -29.44 -11.75 12.28
N THR A 107 -30.66 -12.24 12.47
CA THR A 107 -31.00 -13.68 12.43
C THR A 107 -31.58 -14.08 11.08
N ASP A 108 -31.38 -15.34 10.70
CA ASP A 108 -31.88 -15.95 9.46
C ASP A 108 -31.51 -15.19 8.17
N GLN A 109 -30.34 -14.55 8.15
CA GLN A 109 -29.82 -13.77 7.03
C GLN A 109 -28.32 -14.02 6.81
N GLU A 110 -27.91 -13.89 5.54
CA GLU A 110 -26.49 -13.83 5.20
C GLU A 110 -25.96 -12.44 5.52
N ILE A 111 -24.83 -12.38 6.24
CA ILE A 111 -24.16 -11.13 6.55
C ILE A 111 -22.89 -11.08 5.72
N GLU A 112 -22.86 -10.15 4.79
CA GLU A 112 -21.67 -9.81 4.04
C GLU A 112 -20.86 -8.78 4.81
N VAL A 113 -19.58 -9.07 5.03
CA VAL A 113 -18.62 -8.15 5.62
C VAL A 113 -17.57 -7.81 4.58
N LYS A 114 -17.36 -6.51 4.38
CA LYS A 114 -16.39 -5.94 3.46
C LYS A 114 -15.39 -5.11 4.24
N LEU A 115 -14.12 -5.46 4.14
CA LEU A 115 -13.00 -4.64 4.57
C LEU A 115 -12.56 -3.77 3.39
N LEU A 116 -12.96 -2.50 3.39
CA LEU A 116 -12.80 -1.60 2.24
C LEU A 116 -11.36 -1.07 2.15
N ILE A 117 -10.82 -0.66 3.28
CA ILE A 117 -9.48 -0.07 3.40
C ILE A 117 -8.85 -0.63 4.68
N THR A 118 -7.59 -1.01 4.58
CA THR A 118 -6.73 -1.26 5.74
C THR A 118 -5.26 -1.10 5.33
N ARG A 119 -4.41 -0.71 6.28
CA ARG A 119 -2.96 -0.58 6.09
C ARG A 119 -2.22 -1.14 7.29
N GLY A 120 -1.02 -1.63 7.06
CA GLY A 120 -0.11 -1.99 8.15
C GLY A 120 0.62 -0.77 8.71
N ILE A 121 1.15 -0.89 9.93
CA ILE A 121 1.94 0.18 10.56
C ILE A 121 3.22 0.53 9.78
N ASN A 122 3.70 -0.41 8.96
CA ASN A 122 4.85 -0.26 8.06
C ASN A 122 4.49 0.41 6.72
N GLY A 123 3.24 0.85 6.54
CA GLY A 123 2.76 1.40 5.27
C GLY A 123 2.37 0.36 4.22
N SER A 124 2.37 -0.93 4.57
CA SER A 124 1.81 -1.97 3.70
C SER A 124 0.33 -1.73 3.45
N GLN A 125 -0.15 -2.10 2.26
CA GLN A 125 -1.53 -1.86 1.86
C GLN A 125 -2.20 -3.14 1.39
N MET A 126 -3.49 -3.28 1.70
CA MET A 126 -4.30 -4.32 1.09
C MET A 126 -4.65 -3.90 -0.34
N MET A 127 -4.37 -4.77 -1.30
CA MET A 127 -4.48 -4.44 -2.71
C MET A 127 -5.92 -4.45 -3.24
N ASN A 128 -6.75 -5.33 -2.68
CA ASN A 128 -8.16 -5.49 -3.01
C ASN A 128 -9.00 -5.51 -1.73
N PRO A 129 -10.21 -4.92 -1.72
CA PRO A 129 -11.12 -5.07 -0.59
C PRO A 129 -11.37 -6.55 -0.28
N TYR A 130 -11.22 -6.93 0.98
CA TYR A 130 -11.48 -8.29 1.41
C TYR A 130 -12.98 -8.45 1.74
N LYS A 131 -13.64 -9.40 1.10
CA LYS A 131 -15.08 -9.67 1.27
C LYS A 131 -15.29 -11.10 1.70
N PHE A 132 -16.21 -11.31 2.64
CA PHE A 132 -16.68 -12.62 3.03
C PHE A 132 -18.13 -12.59 3.48
N VAL A 133 -18.74 -13.77 3.52
CA VAL A 133 -20.14 -13.95 3.93
C VAL A 133 -20.17 -14.94 5.09
N ILE A 134 -20.95 -14.61 6.11
CA ILE A 134 -21.24 -15.48 7.25
C ILE A 134 -22.75 -15.76 7.30
N LYS A 135 -23.14 -16.92 7.81
CA LYS A 135 -24.54 -17.24 8.09
C LYS A 135 -24.86 -16.89 9.53
N SER A 136 -25.86 -16.04 9.71
CA SER A 136 -26.41 -15.73 11.02
C SER A 136 -26.91 -16.96 11.76
N PRO A 137 -27.03 -16.90 13.10
CA PRO A 137 -27.77 -17.91 13.85
C PRO A 137 -29.22 -18.02 13.39
N LYS A 138 -29.74 -19.24 13.41
CA LYS A 138 -31.19 -19.48 13.36
C LYS A 138 -31.86 -18.95 14.63
N PRO A 139 -33.09 -18.43 14.51
CA PRO A 139 -33.88 -18.08 15.68
C PRO A 139 -34.14 -19.34 16.52
N THR A 140 -33.74 -19.31 17.79
CA THR A 140 -34.19 -20.28 18.79
C THR A 140 -35.59 -19.88 19.25
N PHE A 141 -36.59 -20.66 18.85
CA PHE A 141 -37.97 -20.56 19.32
C PHE A 141 -38.18 -21.40 20.59
#